data_AF-A0A659UMU1-F1
#
_entry.id   AF-A0A659UMU1-F1
#
_cell.length_a   1.000
_cell.length_b   1.000
_cell.length_c   1.000
_cell.angle_alpha   90.00
_cell.angle_beta   90.00
_cell.angle_gamma   90.00
#
_symmetry.space_group_name_H-M   'P 1'
#
loop_
_entity.id
_entity.type
_entity.pdbx_description
1 polymer ?
#
loop_
_entity_poly.entity_id
_entity_poly.type
_entity_poly.pdbx_seq_one_letter_code
_entity_poly.pdbx_strand_id
1 'polypeptide(L)'
;GTHVLSWRVISADGHPVGGSLLFSIGAPSEPPAVSEAIGWPLRSAIWIGKVLLYAGLFFGIGGAFALAWLAGDGRAGQRFVAGTILCGLVAAPLSLGLQGLDALGAPL
;
A
#
# COMPACT_ATOMS: atom_id res chain seq x y z
N GLY A 1 -30.80 18.56 2.03
CA GLY A 1 -29.41 18.43 1.55
C GLY A 1 -28.54 17.89 2.65
N THR A 2 -27.57 17.05 2.28
CA THR A 2 -26.55 16.51 3.19
C THR A 2 -25.46 17.56 3.43
N HIS A 3 -25.07 17.74 4.70
CA HIS A 3 -24.05 18.68 5.14
C HIS A 3 -23.04 17.98 6.06
N VAL A 4 -21.79 18.46 6.05
CA VAL A 4 -20.73 18.00 6.96
C VAL A 4 -20.36 19.15 7.88
N LEU A 5 -20.54 18.97 9.18
CA LEU A 5 -19.98 19.88 10.19
C LEU A 5 -18.61 19.33 10.59
N SER A 6 -17.55 20.08 10.30
CA SER A 6 -16.18 19.77 10.76
C SER A 6 -15.77 20.78 11.83
N TRP A 7 -15.19 20.31 12.93
CA TRP A 7 -14.73 21.17 14.01
C TRP A 7 -13.35 20.77 14.52
N ARG A 8 -12.68 21.76 15.10
CA ARG A 8 -11.47 21.61 15.88
C ARG A 8 -11.58 22.49 17.11
N VAL A 9 -11.50 21.87 18.28
CA VAL A 9 -11.59 22.57 19.56
C VAL A 9 -10.38 22.18 20.42
N ILE A 10 -10.01 23.06 21.34
CA ILE A 10 -8.97 22.78 22.34
C ILE A 10 -9.72 22.42 23.61
N SER A 11 -9.47 21.23 24.16
CA SER A 11 -10.06 20.83 25.44
C SER A 11 -9.41 21.60 26.60
N ALA A 12 -10.04 21.55 27.77
CA ALA A 12 -9.58 22.31 28.94
C ALA A 12 -8.16 21.93 29.40
N ASP A 13 -7.68 20.74 29.04
CA ASP A 13 -6.32 20.24 29.27
C ASP A 13 -5.31 20.66 28.18
N GLY A 14 -5.75 21.42 27.17
CA GLY A 14 -4.91 21.95 26.11
C GLY A 14 -4.73 21.05 24.89
N HIS A 15 -5.29 19.85 24.88
CA HIS A 15 -5.18 18.95 23.74
C HIS A 15 -6.14 19.37 22.60
N PRO A 16 -5.69 19.36 21.33
CA PRO A 16 -6.57 19.60 20.20
C PRO A 16 -7.44 18.37 19.93
N VAL A 17 -8.76 18.54 19.95
CA VAL A 17 -9.75 17.54 19.59
C VAL A 17 -10.48 17.98 18.32
N GLY A 18 -10.38 17.17 17.27
CA GLY A 18 -11.11 17.37 16.03
C GLY A 18 -12.21 16.32 15.86
N GLY A 19 -13.24 16.66 15.11
CA GLY A 19 -14.30 15.73 14.74
C GLY A 19 -15.11 16.22 13.55
N SER A 20 -15.91 15.33 12.98
CA SER A 20 -16.89 15.67 11.97
C SER A 20 -18.21 14.95 12.23
N LEU A 21 -19.32 15.60 11.85
CA LEU A 21 -20.67 15.09 11.96
C LEU A 21 -21.37 15.26 10.62
N LEU A 22 -21.88 14.15 10.08
CA LEU A 22 -22.71 14.16 8.88
C LEU A 22 -24.18 14.34 9.29
N PHE A 23 -24.86 15.30 8.70
CA PHE A 23 -26.30 15.52 8.94
C PHE A 23 -27.01 15.95 7.64
N SER A 24 -28.33 15.90 7.63
CA SER A 24 -29.15 16.34 6.49
C SER A 24 -30.24 17.29 6.95
N ILE A 25 -30.46 18.39 6.22
CA ILE A 25 -31.61 19.28 6.42
C ILE A 25 -32.63 18.98 5.33
N GLY A 26 -33.82 18.50 5.71
CA GLY A 26 -34.83 18.02 4.76
C GLY A 26 -34.50 16.61 4.25
N ALA A 27 -34.58 16.39 2.93
CA ALA A 27 -34.17 15.12 2.33
C ALA A 27 -32.63 14.98 2.28
N PRO A 28 -32.08 13.78 2.54
CA PRO A 28 -30.68 13.47 2.24
C PRO A 28 -30.38 13.75 0.77
N SER A 29 -29.22 14.31 0.48
CA SER A 29 -28.74 14.41 -0.90
C SER A 29 -28.49 13.00 -1.44
N GLU A 30 -28.80 12.77 -2.71
CA GLU A 30 -28.44 11.53 -3.39
C GLU A 30 -26.92 11.34 -3.28
N PRO A 31 -26.44 10.20 -2.75
CA PRO A 31 -25.02 9.92 -2.71
C PRO A 31 -24.47 10.01 -4.14
N PRO A 32 -23.26 10.56 -4.36
CA PRO A 32 -22.63 10.42 -5.65
C PRO A 32 -22.60 8.94 -6.00
N ALA A 33 -22.99 8.60 -7.23
CA ALA A 33 -22.86 7.24 -7.72
C ALA A 33 -21.41 6.84 -7.50
N VAL A 34 -21.19 5.93 -6.55
CA VAL A 34 -19.87 5.34 -6.35
C VAL A 34 -19.70 4.50 -7.59
N SER A 35 -19.05 5.08 -8.61
CA SER A 35 -18.58 4.31 -9.73
C SER A 35 -17.57 3.36 -9.11
N GLU A 36 -18.02 2.14 -8.84
CA GLU A 36 -17.14 1.02 -8.59
C GLU A 36 -16.41 0.82 -9.91
N ALA A 37 -15.39 1.65 -10.15
CA ALA A 37 -14.39 1.38 -11.15
C ALA A 37 -13.80 0.06 -10.65
N ILE A 38 -14.23 -1.02 -11.29
CA ILE A 38 -13.76 -2.39 -11.12
C ILE A 38 -12.29 -2.35 -11.55
N GLY A 39 -11.43 -1.77 -10.70
CA GLY A 39 -10.00 -1.59 -10.85
C GLY A 39 -9.27 -2.88 -10.55
N TRP A 40 -9.86 -4.02 -10.93
CA TRP A 40 -9.29 -5.35 -10.74
C TRP A 40 -7.90 -5.47 -11.32
N PRO A 41 -7.58 -4.88 -12.50
CA PRO A 41 -6.22 -4.93 -13.01
C PRO A 41 -5.22 -4.15 -12.13
N LEU A 42 -5.61 -2.97 -11.60
CA LEU A 42 -4.74 -2.17 -10.73
C LEU A 42 -4.55 -2.86 -9.38
N ARG A 43 -5.63 -3.36 -8.79
CA ARG A 43 -5.61 -4.12 -7.53
C ARG A 43 -4.77 -5.40 -7.65
N SER A 44 -4.89 -6.13 -8.76
CA SER A 44 -4.09 -7.34 -8.99
C SER A 44 -2.62 -7.01 -9.18
N ALA A 45 -2.29 -5.95 -9.94
CA ALA A 45 -0.91 -5.47 -10.10
C ALA A 45 -0.29 -5.08 -8.76
N ILE A 46 -1.01 -4.34 -7.90
CA ILE A 46 -0.56 -3.98 -6.54
C ILE A 46 -0.29 -5.24 -5.72
N TRP A 47 -1.20 -6.22 -5.76
CA TRP A 47 -1.05 -7.47 -5.02
C TRP A 47 0.17 -8.28 -5.47
N ILE A 48 0.35 -8.44 -6.77
CA ILE A 48 1.51 -9.12 -7.36
C ILE A 48 2.80 -8.39 -6.96
N GLY A 49 2.83 -7.06 -7.07
CA GLY A 49 3.96 -6.24 -6.66
C GLY A 49 4.32 -6.44 -5.19
N LYS A 50 3.33 -6.47 -4.28
CA LYS A 50 3.56 -6.74 -2.85
C LYS A 50 4.11 -8.14 -2.60
N VAL A 51 3.57 -9.16 -3.28
CA VAL A 51 4.05 -10.54 -3.14
C VAL A 51 5.50 -10.66 -3.61
N LEU A 52 5.85 -10.07 -4.77
CA LEU A 52 7.22 -10.07 -5.27
C LEU A 52 8.18 -9.30 -4.35
N LEU A 53 7.74 -8.15 -3.82
CA LEU A 53 8.52 -7.37 -2.87
C LEU A 53 8.82 -8.18 -1.60
N TYR A 54 7.81 -8.81 -1.01
CA TYR A 54 8.00 -9.63 0.18
C TYR A 54 8.83 -10.88 -0.09
N ALA A 55 8.60 -11.57 -1.21
CA ALA A 55 9.41 -12.71 -1.60
C ALA A 55 10.89 -12.30 -1.76
N GLY A 56 11.17 -11.18 -2.43
CA GLY A 56 12.52 -10.65 -2.57
C GLY A 56 13.15 -10.26 -1.24
N LEU A 57 12.39 -9.65 -0.32
CA LEU A 57 12.87 -9.28 1.00
C LEU A 57 13.19 -10.51 1.86
N PHE A 58 12.24 -11.44 1.99
CA PHE A 58 12.40 -12.61 2.85
C PHE A 58 13.41 -13.62 2.30
N PHE A 59 13.30 -14.01 1.03
CA PHE A 59 14.21 -14.99 0.44
C PHE A 59 15.55 -14.38 0.06
N GLY A 60 15.58 -13.11 -0.33
CA GLY A 60 16.83 -12.41 -0.64
C GLY A 60 17.65 -12.15 0.62
N ILE A 61 17.10 -11.42 1.60
CA ILE A 61 17.85 -11.10 2.84
C ILE A 61 18.04 -12.36 3.68
N GLY A 62 16.99 -13.17 3.87
CA GLY A 62 17.07 -14.41 4.64
C GLY A 62 18.02 -15.43 3.99
N GLY A 63 18.01 -15.54 2.67
CA GLY A 63 18.94 -16.41 1.94
C GLY A 63 20.38 -15.89 1.97
N ALA A 64 20.60 -14.57 1.87
CA ALA A 64 21.93 -13.97 2.03
C ALA A 64 22.50 -14.24 3.42
N PHE A 65 21.68 -14.08 4.47
CA PHE A 65 22.06 -14.41 5.84
C PHE A 65 22.39 -15.91 6.00
N ALA A 66 21.55 -16.80 5.46
CA ALA A 66 21.78 -18.23 5.53
C ALA A 66 23.04 -18.68 4.78
N LEU A 67 23.36 -18.08 3.63
CA LEU A 67 24.60 -18.34 2.90
C LEU A 67 25.83 -17.87 3.69
N ALA A 68 25.76 -16.67 4.25
CA ALA A 68 26.85 -16.09 5.03
C ALA A 68 27.13 -16.86 6.33
N TRP A 69 26.09 -17.43 6.96
CA TRP A 69 26.20 -17.98 8.32
C TRP A 69 26.11 -19.52 8.41
N LEU A 70 25.38 -20.20 7.52
CA LEU A 70 25.15 -21.65 7.59
C LEU A 70 25.76 -22.46 6.45
N ALA A 71 25.80 -21.94 5.21
CA ALA A 71 25.95 -22.80 4.03
C ALA A 71 27.21 -22.53 3.17
N GLY A 72 27.94 -21.44 3.35
CA GLY A 72 29.15 -21.13 2.55
C GLY A 72 28.87 -20.88 1.05
N ASP A 73 29.94 -20.84 0.24
CA ASP A 73 29.98 -20.37 -1.17
C ASP A 73 29.33 -21.31 -2.22
N GLY A 74 28.13 -21.82 -1.94
CA GLY A 74 27.33 -22.54 -2.93
C GLY A 74 26.87 -21.62 -4.06
N ARG A 75 27.50 -21.70 -5.25
CA ARG A 75 27.19 -20.86 -6.45
C ARG A 75 25.70 -20.89 -6.85
N ALA A 76 25.01 -22.01 -6.63
CA ALA A 76 23.57 -22.13 -6.92
C ALA A 76 22.71 -21.31 -5.94
N GLY A 77 23.03 -21.35 -4.64
CA GLY A 77 22.36 -20.56 -3.62
C GLY A 77 22.61 -19.06 -3.80
N GLN A 78 23.84 -18.66 -4.13
CA GLN A 78 24.18 -17.27 -4.43
C GLN A 78 23.37 -16.71 -5.61
N ARG A 79 23.20 -17.48 -6.69
CA ARG A 79 22.38 -17.07 -7.85
C ARG A 79 20.90 -16.92 -7.50
N PHE A 80 20.36 -17.82 -6.68
CA PHE A 80 18.97 -17.73 -6.19
C PHE A 80 18.74 -16.49 -5.33
N VAL A 81 19.66 -16.23 -4.38
CA VAL A 81 19.63 -15.05 -3.52
C VAL A 81 19.76 -13.76 -4.33
N ALA A 82 20.71 -13.70 -5.27
CA ALA A 82 20.86 -12.54 -6.16
C ALA A 82 19.59 -12.29 -6.99
N GLY A 83 18.97 -13.34 -7.53
CA GLY A 83 17.73 -13.23 -8.31
C GLY A 83 16.55 -12.72 -7.48
N THR A 84 16.38 -13.19 -6.25
CA THR A 84 15.31 -12.74 -5.35
C THR A 84 15.52 -11.30 -4.89
N ILE A 85 16.75 -10.89 -4.57
CA ILE A 85 17.08 -9.50 -4.25
C ILE A 85 16.79 -8.58 -5.45
N LEU A 86 17.23 -8.95 -6.66
CA LEU A 86 17.01 -8.14 -7.85
C LEU A 86 15.51 -8.01 -8.16
N CYS A 87 14.76 -9.10 -8.00
CA CYS A 87 13.30 -9.09 -8.14
C CYS A 87 12.64 -8.13 -7.13
N GLY A 88 13.04 -8.18 -5.85
CA GLY A 88 12.56 -7.25 -4.83
C GLY A 88 12.92 -5.80 -5.13
N LEU A 89 14.13 -5.55 -5.62
CA LEU A 89 14.61 -4.21 -5.99
C LEU A 89 13.80 -3.59 -7.14
N VAL A 90 13.39 -4.39 -8.13
CA VAL A 90 12.52 -3.94 -9.23
C VAL A 90 11.07 -3.82 -8.77
N ALA A 91 10.60 -4.72 -7.90
CA ALA A 91 9.23 -4.69 -7.37
C ALA A 91 8.96 -3.46 -6.48
N ALA A 92 9.97 -2.94 -5.78
CA ALA A 92 9.83 -1.78 -4.91
C ALA A 92 9.34 -0.49 -5.64
N PRO A 93 10.04 0.03 -6.67
CA PRO A 93 9.57 1.21 -7.39
C PRO A 93 8.26 0.95 -8.16
N LEU A 94 8.06 -0.26 -8.69
CA LEU A 94 6.80 -0.63 -9.33
C LEU A 94 5.62 -0.59 -8.33
N SER A 95 5.80 -1.14 -7.13
CA SER A 95 4.76 -1.11 -6.10
C SER A 95 4.45 0.31 -5.64
N LEU A 96 5.47 1.18 -5.53
CA LEU A 96 5.28 2.60 -5.22
C LEU A 96 4.49 3.32 -6.32
N GLY A 97 4.82 3.08 -7.59
CA GLY A 97 4.09 3.65 -8.73
C GLY A 97 2.62 3.22 -8.77
N LEU A 98 2.36 1.92 -8.57
CA LEU A 98 1.00 1.38 -8.54
C LEU A 98 0.17 1.93 -7.37
N GLN A 99 0.78 2.09 -6.19
CA GLN A 99 0.12 2.75 -5.05
C GLN A 99 -0.16 4.23 -5.32
N GLY A 100 0.74 4.91 -6.05
CA GLY A 100 0.53 6.29 -6.50
C GLY A 100 -0.66 6.41 -7.47
N LEU A 101 -0.81 5.48 -8.42
CA LEU A 101 -1.96 5.44 -9.33
C LEU A 101 -3.27 5.24 -8.56
N ASP A 102 -3.29 4.34 -7.58
CA ASP A 102 -4.45 4.09 -6.72
C ASP A 102 -4.84 5.33 -5.90
N ALA A 103 -3.85 6.02 -5.31
CA ALA A 103 -4.07 7.26 -4.55
C ALA A 103 -4.61 8.41 -5.41
N LEU A 104 -4.25 8.45 -6.70
CA LEU A 104 -4.71 9.45 -7.66
C LEU A 104 -6.04 9.07 -8.35
N GLY A 105 -6.54 7.85 -8.12
CA GLY A 105 -7.69 7.32 -8.88
C GLY A 105 -7.41 7.19 -10.39
N ALA A 106 -6.14 7.06 -10.77
CA ALA A 106 -5.73 6.98 -12.16
C ALA A 106 -5.86 5.54 -12.71
N PRO A 107 -6.15 5.37 -14.00
CA PRO A 107 -6.11 4.05 -14.63
C PRO A 107 -4.67 3.51 -14.70
N LEU A 108 -4.55 2.21 -14.93
CA LEU A 108 -3.27 1.56 -15.28
C LEU A 108 -2.72 2.04 -16.61
#